data_AF-A0A397EWA9-F1
#
_entry.id   AF-A0A397EWA9-F1
#
_cell.length_a   1.000
_cell.length_b   1.000
_cell.length_c   1.000
_cell.angle_alpha   90.00
_cell.angle_beta   90.00
_cell.angle_gamma   90.00
#
_symmetry.space_group_name_H-M   'P 1'
#
loop_
_entity.id
_entity.type
_entity.pdbx_description
1 polymer ?
#
loop_
_entity_poly.entity_id
_entity_poly.type
_entity_poly.pdbx_seq_one_letter_code
_entity_poly.pdbx_strand_id
1 'polypeptide(L)'
;MRPCLVTAAFLSVAGALVHSTTPLSTSPVAVNTTVAAPPPSLDPQCYLMPILVLHPSPPLPTLDCVQPPLPSEDCIKATVSATLRVLQHPTDEWTCLHDPTTSTTANMPSLRVRYRGDSSLRFTKHQYLLMFDVPTPLLAMPADTNWALHGPFIDGSMMRNHLAHWLYRRTGRYSPRSQHVALYIADPNGVPIYHGYYLLLETISYGPNRVGLALNVAADTDHSGGWAWQYNPLKYGTYSPNVVLDMYHGKFGMGARPLLMYPPGPTLSQRMRDEFVNVSTGFLPQYYRYLWHNMTSPLALKQHIDVGSFVDYFLHTEWSLNQDAYAKSAFFFKDRQRPIEAGPVWDLNLAYGLGSHAHADTWLYLAHPAWRRLVCNFEFANLAIAR
;
A
#
# COMPACT_ATOMS: atom_id res chain seq x y z
N MET A 1 12.32 27.29 54.37
CA MET A 1 11.74 25.99 54.76
C MET A 1 12.54 24.90 54.05
N ARG A 2 12.96 23.88 54.81
CA ARG A 2 13.95 22.84 54.44
C ARG A 2 13.37 21.81 53.44
N PRO A 3 14.19 21.14 52.60
CA PRO A 3 13.81 19.87 51.99
C PRO A 3 14.07 18.72 52.98
N CYS A 4 13.13 17.77 53.05
CA CYS A 4 13.24 16.55 53.86
C CYS A 4 14.08 15.50 53.12
N LEU A 5 15.20 15.09 53.74
CA LEU A 5 15.90 13.84 53.48
C LEU A 5 15.29 12.76 54.37
N VAL A 6 15.00 11.59 53.81
CA VAL A 6 14.68 10.38 54.59
C VAL A 6 15.81 9.37 54.38
N THR A 7 16.57 9.15 55.45
CA THR A 7 17.59 8.12 55.63
C THR A 7 16.92 6.82 56.10
N ALA A 8 17.25 5.69 55.48
CA ALA A 8 16.90 4.36 56.00
C ALA A 8 18.16 3.69 56.56
N ALA A 9 18.05 3.24 57.81
CA ALA A 9 19.11 2.63 58.60
C ALA A 9 19.29 1.13 58.25
N PHE A 10 20.55 0.70 58.18
CA PHE A 10 20.92 -0.72 58.14
C PHE A 10 20.98 -1.27 59.57
N LEU A 11 20.18 -2.31 59.86
CA LEU A 11 20.35 -3.14 61.05
C LEU A 11 21.25 -4.33 60.71
N SER A 12 22.37 -4.41 61.43
CA SER A 12 23.26 -5.56 61.52
C SER A 12 22.68 -6.59 62.49
N VAL A 13 22.54 -7.85 62.05
CA VAL A 13 22.29 -8.99 62.92
C VAL A 13 23.46 -9.96 62.76
N ALA A 14 24.24 -10.09 63.83
CA ALA A 14 25.30 -11.08 63.97
C ALA A 14 24.69 -12.43 64.38
N GLY A 15 24.86 -13.45 63.53
CA GLY A 15 24.54 -14.84 63.84
C GLY A 15 25.81 -15.68 63.82
N ALA A 16 26.13 -16.31 64.95
CA ALA A 16 27.29 -17.19 65.11
C ALA A 16 27.10 -18.51 64.34
N LEU A 17 28.12 -18.91 63.57
CA LEU A 17 28.17 -20.18 62.84
C LEU A 17 29.14 -21.15 63.52
N VAL A 18 28.59 -22.27 63.98
CA VAL A 18 29.31 -23.42 64.56
C VAL A 18 29.99 -24.20 63.42
N HIS A 19 31.28 -24.49 63.59
CA HIS A 19 32.07 -25.29 62.65
C HIS A 19 31.69 -26.78 62.74
N SER A 20 31.31 -27.38 61.62
CA SER A 20 31.36 -28.83 61.42
C SER A 20 32.17 -29.14 60.15
N THR A 21 33.32 -29.77 60.33
CA THR A 21 34.23 -30.21 59.26
C THR A 21 33.77 -31.55 58.68
N THR A 22 33.45 -31.57 57.39
CA THR A 22 33.31 -32.80 56.59
C THR A 22 34.21 -32.70 55.34
N PRO A 23 34.94 -33.75 54.96
CA PRO A 23 35.98 -33.67 53.92
C PRO A 23 35.40 -33.57 52.51
N LEU A 24 36.06 -32.78 51.66
CA LEU A 24 35.75 -32.58 50.25
C LEU A 24 36.01 -33.85 49.43
N SER A 25 34.97 -34.34 48.76
CA SER A 25 35.08 -35.24 47.62
C SER A 25 35.28 -34.40 46.35
N THR A 26 36.49 -34.38 45.80
CA THR A 26 36.78 -33.74 44.52
C THR A 26 36.39 -34.68 43.38
N SER A 27 35.20 -34.49 42.83
CA SER A 27 34.87 -34.94 41.47
C SER A 27 34.86 -33.73 40.55
N PRO A 28 35.49 -33.78 39.37
CA PRO A 28 35.49 -32.65 38.45
C PRO A 28 34.07 -32.47 37.92
N VAL A 29 33.38 -31.43 38.39
CA VAL A 29 32.17 -30.94 37.74
C VAL A 29 32.63 -30.38 36.39
N ALA A 30 32.34 -31.12 35.32
CA ALA A 30 32.40 -30.57 33.98
C ALA A 30 31.40 -29.40 33.94
N VAL A 31 31.90 -28.17 34.07
CA VAL A 31 31.11 -26.98 33.80
C VAL A 31 30.88 -26.97 32.29
N ASN A 32 29.78 -27.59 31.88
CA ASN A 32 29.26 -27.45 30.54
C ASN A 32 28.76 -26.01 30.45
N THR A 33 29.66 -25.07 30.16
CA THR A 33 29.27 -23.71 29.76
C THR A 33 28.69 -23.79 28.37
N THR A 34 27.47 -24.30 28.25
CA THR A 34 26.60 -23.90 27.14
C THR A 34 26.38 -22.41 27.36
N VAL A 35 27.17 -21.58 26.67
CA VAL A 35 26.90 -20.15 26.57
C VAL A 35 25.48 -20.07 26.02
N ALA A 36 24.52 -19.70 26.88
CA ALA A 36 23.15 -19.49 26.45
C ALA A 36 23.19 -18.50 25.29
N ALA A 37 22.50 -18.83 24.20
CA ALA A 37 22.40 -17.91 23.07
C ALA A 37 21.93 -16.54 23.60
N PRO A 38 22.51 -15.43 23.10
CA PRO A 38 22.08 -14.10 23.53
C PRO A 38 20.56 -13.96 23.33
N PRO A 39 19.87 -13.21 24.20
CA PRO A 39 18.44 -12.99 24.03
C PRO A 39 18.15 -12.41 22.64
N PRO A 40 17.05 -12.79 21.97
CA PRO A 40 16.72 -12.31 20.62
C PRO A 40 16.75 -10.78 20.47
N SER A 41 16.49 -10.04 21.55
CA SER A 41 16.57 -8.58 21.57
C SER A 41 17.97 -8.00 21.30
N LEU A 42 19.03 -8.79 21.41
CA LEU A 42 20.41 -8.41 21.12
C LEU A 42 20.90 -8.95 19.77
N ASP A 43 20.13 -9.80 19.10
CA ASP A 43 20.48 -10.34 17.79
C ASP A 43 19.98 -9.40 16.68
N PRO A 44 20.87 -8.86 15.83
CA PRO A 44 20.49 -7.93 14.75
C PRO A 44 19.66 -8.58 13.63
N GLN A 45 19.49 -9.91 13.64
CA GLN A 45 18.69 -10.68 12.70
C GLN A 45 17.36 -11.16 13.30
N CYS A 46 17.00 -10.67 14.49
CA CYS A 46 15.72 -10.92 15.14
C CYS A 46 14.88 -9.65 15.16
N TYR A 47 13.58 -9.80 14.90
CA TYR A 47 12.64 -8.68 14.84
C TYR A 47 11.30 -9.04 15.48
N LEU A 48 10.60 -8.05 16.05
CA LEU A 48 9.19 -8.17 16.46
C LEU A 48 8.22 -8.00 15.28
N MET A 49 8.63 -8.48 14.09
CA MET A 49 7.85 -8.43 12.87
C MET A 49 8.25 -9.57 11.93
N PRO A 50 7.42 -9.90 10.92
CA PRO A 50 7.75 -10.95 9.97
C PRO A 50 9.01 -10.65 9.15
N ILE A 51 9.75 -11.69 8.81
CA ILE A 51 10.91 -11.63 7.92
C ILE A 51 10.52 -12.23 6.56
N LEU A 52 10.85 -11.52 5.49
CA LEU A 52 10.74 -12.00 4.13
C LEU A 52 12.15 -12.23 3.56
N VAL A 53 12.44 -13.44 3.11
CA VAL A 53 13.69 -13.76 2.40
C VAL A 53 13.33 -14.06 0.94
N LEU A 54 13.65 -13.11 0.06
CA LEU A 54 13.43 -13.20 -1.38
C LEU A 54 14.70 -13.71 -2.06
N HIS A 55 14.57 -14.69 -2.95
CA HIS A 55 15.70 -15.19 -3.75
C HIS A 55 15.37 -15.09 -5.24
N PRO A 56 15.77 -14.00 -5.92
CA PRO A 56 15.61 -13.84 -7.36
C PRO A 56 16.58 -14.76 -8.14
N SER A 57 16.08 -15.41 -9.18
CA SER A 57 16.87 -16.22 -10.10
C SER A 57 16.36 -16.03 -11.54
N PRO A 58 17.13 -15.33 -12.42
CA PRO A 58 18.43 -14.70 -12.17
C PRO A 58 18.35 -13.48 -11.22
N PRO A 59 19.49 -12.90 -10.80
CA PRO A 59 19.51 -11.66 -10.03
C PRO A 59 18.73 -10.52 -10.70
N LEU A 60 18.21 -9.59 -9.89
CA LEU A 60 17.51 -8.41 -10.39
C LEU A 60 18.43 -7.49 -11.22
N PRO A 61 17.87 -6.71 -12.16
CA PRO A 61 18.65 -5.77 -12.97
C PRO A 61 19.48 -4.77 -12.14
N THR A 62 20.62 -4.34 -12.66
CA THR A 62 21.45 -3.31 -12.01
C THR A 62 20.94 -1.90 -12.30
N LEU A 63 21.38 -0.94 -11.48
CA LEU A 63 21.03 0.49 -11.59
C LEU A 63 21.48 1.15 -12.90
N ASP A 64 22.47 0.58 -13.59
CA ASP A 64 22.94 1.07 -14.91
C ASP A 64 21.85 0.99 -16.00
N CYS A 65 20.74 0.31 -15.70
CA CYS A 65 19.56 0.19 -16.53
C CYS A 65 18.54 1.34 -16.36
N VAL A 66 18.79 2.33 -15.49
CA VAL A 66 17.91 3.51 -15.39
C VAL A 66 18.21 4.46 -16.55
N GLN A 67 17.60 4.18 -17.71
CA GLN A 67 17.77 5.02 -18.89
C GLN A 67 17.16 6.43 -18.68
N PRO A 68 17.71 7.48 -19.33
CA PRO A 68 17.07 8.79 -19.41
C PRO A 68 15.67 8.68 -20.05
N PRO A 69 14.79 9.70 -19.91
CA PRO A 69 13.38 9.66 -20.30
C PRO A 69 13.18 9.71 -21.82
N LEU A 70 13.74 8.74 -22.53
CA LEU A 70 13.35 8.41 -23.89
C LEU A 70 12.11 7.50 -23.84
N PRO A 71 11.30 7.47 -24.91
CA PRO A 71 10.20 6.54 -25.03
C PRO A 71 10.73 5.10 -25.17
N SER A 72 11.10 4.47 -24.06
CA SER A 72 11.54 3.08 -23.98
C SER A 72 10.98 2.42 -22.72
N GLU A 73 10.91 1.09 -22.73
CA GLU A 73 10.62 0.35 -21.51
C GLU A 73 11.77 0.52 -20.50
N ASP A 74 11.41 0.65 -19.22
CA ASP A 74 12.37 0.66 -18.12
C ASP A 74 12.99 -0.74 -18.01
N CYS A 75 14.21 -0.95 -18.50
CA CYS A 75 14.86 -2.25 -18.37
C CYS A 75 15.14 -2.64 -16.91
N ILE A 76 15.19 -1.66 -16.00
CA ILE A 76 15.16 -1.90 -14.55
C ILE A 76 13.87 -2.63 -14.11
N LYS A 77 12.73 -2.47 -14.81
CA LYS A 77 11.49 -3.20 -14.50
C LYS A 77 11.43 -4.62 -15.09
N ALA A 78 12.53 -5.14 -15.63
CA ALA A 78 12.59 -6.53 -16.09
C ALA A 78 12.17 -7.48 -14.97
N THR A 79 11.38 -8.48 -15.34
CA THR A 79 10.79 -9.44 -14.41
C THR A 79 11.64 -10.70 -14.37
N VAL A 80 11.98 -11.16 -13.18
CA VAL A 80 12.74 -12.39 -12.94
C VAL A 80 11.93 -13.36 -12.10
N SER A 81 12.19 -14.66 -12.24
CA SER A 81 11.63 -15.65 -11.33
C SER A 81 12.25 -15.50 -9.93
N ALA A 82 11.54 -15.90 -8.89
CA ALA A 82 12.05 -15.86 -7.53
C ALA A 82 11.40 -16.92 -6.64
N THR A 83 12.02 -17.19 -5.50
CA THR A 83 11.37 -17.86 -4.37
C THR A 83 11.24 -16.90 -3.19
N LEU A 84 10.25 -17.15 -2.33
CA LEU A 84 10.01 -16.35 -1.13
C LEU A 84 9.86 -17.28 0.06
N ARG A 85 10.74 -17.12 1.06
CA ARG A 85 10.58 -17.71 2.39
C ARG A 85 10.01 -16.66 3.32
N VAL A 86 8.94 -17.02 4.02
CA VAL A 86 8.28 -16.18 5.02
C VAL A 86 8.56 -16.78 6.38
N LEU A 87 9.10 -15.96 7.30
CA LEU A 87 9.23 -16.30 8.71
C LEU A 87 8.29 -15.41 9.51
N GLN A 88 7.48 -16.01 10.36
CA GLN A 88 6.53 -15.28 11.19
C GLN A 88 6.25 -16.07 12.46
N HIS A 89 6.45 -15.41 13.60
CA HIS A 89 5.86 -15.79 14.89
C HIS A 89 4.60 -14.95 15.18
N PRO A 90 3.80 -15.32 16.19
CA PRO A 90 2.74 -14.46 16.71
C PRO A 90 3.18 -13.03 16.97
N THR A 91 2.24 -12.10 16.89
CA THR A 91 2.45 -10.71 17.33
C THR A 91 2.97 -10.69 18.76
N ASP A 92 4.03 -9.93 19.00
CA ASP A 92 4.78 -9.78 20.27
C ASP A 92 5.89 -10.82 20.53
N GLU A 93 6.10 -11.77 19.63
CA GLU A 93 7.24 -12.71 19.68
C GLU A 93 8.33 -12.34 18.67
N TRP A 94 9.58 -12.62 19.04
CA TRP A 94 10.74 -12.40 18.16
C TRP A 94 10.75 -13.43 17.03
N THR A 95 10.89 -12.94 15.81
CA THR A 95 11.16 -13.74 14.62
C THR A 95 12.61 -13.55 14.22
N CYS A 96 13.37 -14.64 14.11
CA CYS A 96 14.79 -14.62 13.81
C CYS A 96 15.10 -15.27 12.45
N LEU A 97 16.07 -14.73 11.71
CA LEU A 97 16.44 -15.24 10.38
C LEU A 97 16.87 -16.72 10.39
N HIS A 98 17.49 -17.14 11.48
CA HIS A 98 18.01 -18.49 11.69
C HIS A 98 16.98 -19.46 12.29
N ASP A 99 15.71 -19.05 12.47
CA ASP A 99 14.67 -19.91 13.01
C ASP A 99 14.41 -21.12 12.08
N PRO A 100 14.60 -22.37 12.57
CA PRO A 100 14.40 -23.57 11.78
C PRO A 100 12.92 -24.01 11.70
N THR A 101 12.07 -23.55 12.63
CA THR A 101 10.71 -24.08 12.87
C THR A 101 9.57 -23.17 12.39
N THR A 102 9.84 -21.94 11.99
CA THR A 102 8.82 -20.95 11.57
C THR A 102 8.90 -20.56 10.10
N SER A 103 9.68 -21.31 9.30
CA SER A 103 9.63 -21.15 7.85
C SER A 103 8.43 -21.87 7.29
N THR A 104 7.35 -21.14 6.97
CA THR A 104 6.43 -21.62 5.93
C THR A 104 7.13 -21.42 4.60
N THR A 105 8.09 -22.30 4.30
CA THR A 105 8.48 -22.58 2.92
C THR A 105 7.39 -23.49 2.37
N ALA A 106 6.13 -23.02 2.40
CA ALA A 106 5.09 -23.65 1.60
C ALA A 106 5.64 -23.71 0.17
N ASN A 107 5.28 -24.74 -0.60
CA ASN A 107 5.54 -24.77 -2.03
C ASN A 107 4.88 -23.53 -2.64
N MET A 108 5.61 -22.43 -2.64
CA MET A 108 5.09 -21.15 -3.08
C MET A 108 4.85 -21.31 -4.56
N PRO A 109 3.66 -20.96 -5.05
CA PRO A 109 3.43 -20.95 -6.48
C PRO A 109 4.48 -20.07 -7.15
N SER A 110 4.77 -20.37 -8.42
CA SER A 110 5.72 -19.62 -9.25
C SER A 110 5.60 -18.12 -8.97
N LEU A 111 6.66 -17.58 -8.39
CA LEU A 111 6.77 -16.17 -8.01
C LEU A 111 7.69 -15.50 -9.02
N ARG A 112 7.25 -14.34 -9.47
CA ARG A 112 8.04 -13.41 -10.25
C ARG A 112 8.20 -12.12 -9.46
N VAL A 113 9.35 -11.47 -9.62
CA VAL A 113 9.65 -10.19 -8.97
C VAL A 113 10.24 -9.22 -9.97
N ARG A 114 9.93 -7.93 -9.78
CA ARG A 114 10.56 -6.82 -10.49
C ARG A 114 10.60 -5.59 -9.60
N TYR A 115 11.42 -4.62 -9.96
CA TYR A 115 11.31 -3.29 -9.38
C TYR A 115 9.97 -2.63 -9.74
N ARG A 116 9.44 -1.82 -8.82
CA ARG A 116 8.18 -1.09 -8.95
C ARG A 116 8.38 0.40 -8.74
N GLY A 117 7.50 1.18 -9.36
CA GLY A 117 7.37 2.61 -9.16
C GLY A 117 7.73 3.38 -10.41
N ASP A 118 8.07 4.64 -10.21
CA ASP A 118 8.40 5.56 -11.31
C ASP A 118 9.59 6.43 -10.93
N SER A 119 9.33 7.55 -10.27
CA SER A 119 10.37 8.37 -9.63
C SER A 119 11.18 7.56 -8.62
N SER A 120 10.52 6.66 -7.88
CA SER A 120 11.16 5.80 -6.87
C SER A 120 12.14 4.76 -7.43
N LEU A 121 12.16 4.53 -8.75
CA LEU A 121 13.20 3.70 -9.37
C LEU A 121 14.59 4.32 -9.26
N ARG A 122 14.66 5.64 -9.00
CA ARG A 122 15.91 6.39 -8.83
C ARG A 122 16.39 6.43 -7.38
N PHE A 123 15.63 5.86 -6.45
CA PHE A 123 16.05 5.77 -5.05
C PHE A 123 16.99 4.59 -4.85
N THR A 124 17.95 4.72 -3.94
CA THR A 124 18.85 3.61 -3.58
C THR A 124 18.11 2.46 -2.90
N LYS A 125 17.04 2.79 -2.15
CA LYS A 125 16.09 1.80 -1.61
C LYS A 125 14.90 1.65 -2.55
N HIS A 126 14.98 0.65 -3.42
CA HIS A 126 13.94 0.37 -4.40
C HIS A 126 12.66 -0.19 -3.79
N GLN A 127 11.58 -0.19 -4.56
CA GLN A 127 10.36 -0.92 -4.26
C GLN A 127 10.26 -2.14 -5.16
N TYR A 128 9.61 -3.20 -4.69
CA TYR A 128 9.44 -4.44 -5.45
C TYR A 128 7.98 -4.77 -5.65
N LEU A 129 7.64 -5.38 -6.79
CA LEU A 129 6.37 -6.03 -7.03
C LEU A 129 6.58 -7.54 -7.01
N LEU A 130 5.92 -8.23 -6.08
CA LEU A 130 5.80 -9.68 -6.04
C LEU A 130 4.58 -10.08 -6.88
N MET A 131 4.77 -11.01 -7.80
CA MET A 131 3.76 -11.47 -8.76
C MET A 131 3.66 -12.99 -8.70
N PHE A 132 2.62 -13.49 -8.05
CA PHE A 132 2.28 -14.90 -7.98
C PHE A 132 1.38 -15.28 -9.16
N ASP A 133 1.65 -16.43 -9.78
CA ASP A 133 0.84 -16.90 -10.91
C ASP A 133 -0.58 -17.34 -10.50
N VAL A 134 -0.79 -17.65 -9.21
CA VAL A 134 -2.11 -17.90 -8.62
C VAL A 134 -2.35 -17.01 -7.39
N PRO A 135 -3.60 -16.66 -7.08
CA PRO A 135 -3.90 -15.89 -5.88
C PRO A 135 -3.34 -16.56 -4.62
N THR A 136 -2.43 -15.86 -3.94
CA THR A 136 -1.68 -16.41 -2.80
C THR A 136 -1.85 -15.49 -1.58
N PRO A 137 -2.27 -15.99 -0.40
CA PRO A 137 -2.35 -15.19 0.81
C PRO A 137 -0.94 -14.90 1.34
N LEU A 138 -0.77 -13.75 2.01
CA LEU A 138 0.53 -13.34 2.54
C LEU A 138 0.36 -12.58 3.85
N LEU A 139 1.05 -13.01 4.92
CA LEU A 139 1.03 -12.40 6.26
C LEU A 139 -0.38 -12.07 6.78
N ALA A 140 -1.25 -13.08 6.82
CA ALA A 140 -2.67 -12.99 7.20
C ALA A 140 -3.57 -12.10 6.31
N MET A 141 -3.02 -11.51 5.23
CA MET A 141 -3.82 -10.78 4.26
C MET A 141 -4.44 -11.73 3.21
N PRO A 142 -5.69 -11.47 2.77
CA PRO A 142 -6.38 -12.31 1.79
C PRO A 142 -5.64 -12.45 0.45
N ALA A 143 -5.78 -13.63 -0.14
CA ALA A 143 -5.08 -14.04 -1.35
C ALA A 143 -5.31 -13.11 -2.56
N ASP A 144 -4.22 -12.80 -3.27
CA ASP A 144 -4.19 -12.10 -4.55
C ASP A 144 -2.88 -12.45 -5.28
N THR A 145 -2.78 -12.07 -6.55
CA THR A 145 -1.62 -12.35 -7.41
C THR A 145 -0.51 -11.34 -7.22
N ASN A 146 -0.81 -10.10 -6.82
CA ASN A 146 0.18 -9.03 -6.76
C ASN A 146 0.28 -8.38 -5.38
N TRP A 147 1.53 -8.20 -4.93
CA TRP A 147 1.86 -7.56 -3.65
C TRP A 147 3.03 -6.59 -3.84
N ALA A 148 2.98 -5.43 -3.20
CA ALA A 148 4.06 -4.47 -3.24
C ALA A 148 4.90 -4.54 -1.96
N LEU A 149 6.21 -4.61 -2.11
CA LEU A 149 7.16 -4.30 -1.05
C LEU A 149 7.57 -2.84 -1.23
N HIS A 150 6.89 -1.95 -0.50
CA HIS A 150 7.17 -0.52 -0.52
C HIS A 150 8.36 -0.22 0.39
N GLY A 151 9.48 0.22 -0.18
CA GLY A 151 10.63 0.73 0.55
C GLY A 151 10.43 2.21 0.91
N PRO A 152 10.17 2.57 2.19
CA PRO A 152 9.97 3.96 2.59
C PRO A 152 11.30 4.73 2.58
N PHE A 153 11.74 5.15 1.39
CA PHE A 153 12.99 5.90 1.23
C PHE A 153 12.85 7.35 1.68
N ILE A 154 11.79 8.02 1.21
CA ILE A 154 11.51 9.43 1.51
C ILE A 154 10.73 9.60 2.82
N ASP A 155 9.97 8.57 3.23
CA ASP A 155 9.18 8.60 4.46
C ASP A 155 10.04 8.17 5.66
N GLY A 156 10.68 9.14 6.32
CA GLY A 156 11.51 8.89 7.51
C GLY A 156 10.75 8.33 8.72
N SER A 157 9.41 8.42 8.74
CA SER A 157 8.60 7.77 9.78
C SER A 157 8.34 6.29 9.50
N MET A 158 8.44 5.89 8.22
CA MET A 158 8.06 4.56 7.72
C MET A 158 6.58 4.18 7.94
N MET A 159 5.74 5.13 8.39
CA MET A 159 4.38 4.86 8.86
C MET A 159 3.30 5.53 8.02
N ARG A 160 3.61 6.52 7.16
CA ARG A 160 2.58 7.37 6.53
C ARG A 160 1.60 6.57 5.69
N ASN A 161 2.11 5.70 4.80
CA ASN A 161 1.27 4.81 4.01
C ASN A 161 0.45 3.86 4.89
N HIS A 162 1.08 3.25 5.90
CA HIS A 162 0.38 2.32 6.80
C HIS A 162 -0.77 3.01 7.55
N LEU A 163 -0.49 4.16 8.16
CA LEU A 163 -1.47 4.97 8.89
C LEU A 163 -2.60 5.43 7.98
N ALA A 164 -2.28 5.97 6.80
CA ALA A 164 -3.28 6.43 5.85
C ALA A 164 -4.25 5.32 5.43
N HIS A 165 -3.73 4.18 4.99
CA HIS A 165 -4.56 3.06 4.61
C HIS A 165 -5.37 2.51 5.79
N TRP A 166 -4.78 2.46 7.00
CA TRP A 166 -5.48 2.05 8.21
C TRP A 166 -6.66 2.99 8.51
N LEU A 167 -6.45 4.30 8.51
CA LEU A 167 -7.49 5.31 8.74
C LEU A 167 -8.59 5.23 7.68
N TYR A 168 -8.24 5.07 6.40
CA TYR A 168 -9.25 4.96 5.35
C TYR A 168 -10.12 3.72 5.55
N ARG A 169 -9.54 2.57 5.96
CA ARG A 169 -10.34 1.38 6.31
C ARG A 169 -11.30 1.60 7.48
N ARG A 170 -10.99 2.52 8.41
CA ARG A 170 -11.89 2.86 9.52
C ARG A 170 -13.17 3.58 9.07
N THR A 171 -13.23 4.07 7.83
CA THR A 171 -14.47 4.59 7.22
C THR A 171 -15.41 3.47 6.76
N GLY A 172 -15.00 2.19 6.87
CA GLY A 172 -15.72 1.04 6.34
C GLY A 172 -15.44 0.76 4.86
N ARG A 173 -14.59 1.56 4.23
CA ARG A 173 -14.20 1.40 2.82
C ARG A 173 -12.98 0.53 2.66
N TYR A 174 -12.87 -0.11 1.49
CA TYR A 174 -11.65 -0.81 1.13
C TYR A 174 -10.49 0.18 0.98
N SER A 175 -9.36 -0.18 1.57
CA SER A 175 -8.04 0.41 1.34
C SER A 175 -7.00 -0.69 1.48
N PRO A 176 -5.93 -0.71 0.65
CA PRO A 176 -4.84 -1.68 0.74
C PRO A 176 -4.39 -2.00 2.17
N ARG A 177 -4.51 -3.26 2.56
CA ARG A 177 -3.96 -3.76 3.83
C ARG A 177 -2.44 -3.74 3.76
N SER A 178 -1.79 -3.58 4.90
CA SER A 178 -0.34 -3.53 4.97
C SER A 178 0.22 -4.06 6.27
N GLN A 179 1.46 -4.54 6.20
CA GLN A 179 2.22 -5.11 7.30
C GLN A 179 3.69 -4.71 7.15
N HIS A 180 4.33 -4.21 8.22
CA HIS A 180 5.77 -3.98 8.22
C HIS A 180 6.54 -5.30 8.26
N VAL A 181 7.63 -5.38 7.51
CA VAL A 181 8.47 -6.58 7.38
C VAL A 181 9.96 -6.22 7.35
N ALA A 182 10.80 -7.12 7.84
CA ALA A 182 12.23 -7.09 7.58
C ALA A 182 12.51 -7.83 6.27
N LEU A 183 13.14 -7.17 5.29
CA LEU A 183 13.43 -7.78 3.99
C LEU A 183 14.88 -8.22 3.90
N TYR A 184 15.08 -9.46 3.48
CA TYR A 184 16.35 -9.98 3.00
C TYR A 184 16.22 -10.37 1.53
N ILE A 185 17.25 -10.08 0.75
CA ILE A 185 17.37 -10.55 -0.63
C ILE A 185 18.63 -11.40 -0.72
N ALA A 186 18.48 -12.63 -1.19
CA ALA A 186 19.61 -13.53 -1.36
C ALA A 186 20.50 -13.10 -2.53
N ASP A 187 21.82 -13.20 -2.33
CA ASP A 187 22.82 -13.03 -3.37
C ASP A 187 22.83 -14.23 -4.35
N PRO A 188 23.64 -14.21 -5.42
CA PRO A 188 23.73 -15.34 -6.35
C PRO A 188 24.17 -16.68 -5.73
N ASN A 189 24.75 -16.65 -4.52
CA ASN A 189 25.16 -17.83 -3.77
C ASN A 189 24.07 -18.30 -2.77
N GLY A 190 22.92 -17.63 -2.73
CA GLY A 190 21.82 -17.93 -1.82
C GLY A 190 21.98 -17.32 -0.42
N VAL A 191 22.98 -16.46 -0.19
CA VAL A 191 23.22 -15.84 1.12
C VAL A 191 22.25 -14.66 1.31
N PRO A 192 21.37 -14.68 2.33
CA PRO A 192 20.41 -13.61 2.57
C PRO A 192 21.11 -12.32 3.04
N ILE A 193 21.01 -11.25 2.24
CA ILE A 193 21.52 -9.92 2.57
C ILE A 193 20.38 -9.07 3.10
N TYR A 194 20.59 -8.32 4.19
CA TYR A 194 19.57 -7.43 4.74
C TYR A 194 19.36 -6.20 3.85
N HIS A 195 18.11 -5.92 3.47
CA HIS A 195 17.72 -4.77 2.64
C HIS A 195 16.94 -3.70 3.43
N GLY A 196 16.77 -3.88 4.75
CA GLY A 196 16.07 -2.95 5.61
C GLY A 196 14.59 -3.27 5.81
N TYR A 197 13.90 -2.37 6.51
CA TYR A 197 12.45 -2.41 6.68
C TYR A 197 11.70 -2.08 5.40
N TYR A 198 10.59 -2.78 5.18
CA TYR A 198 9.65 -2.56 4.09
C TYR A 198 8.22 -2.58 4.63
N LEU A 199 7.32 -1.94 3.90
CA LEU A 199 5.89 -2.11 4.08
C LEU A 199 5.40 -3.08 3.00
N LEU A 200 5.01 -4.30 3.39
CA LEU A 200 4.23 -5.16 2.53
C LEU A 200 2.84 -4.55 2.39
N LEU A 201 2.40 -4.32 1.16
CA LEU A 201 1.18 -3.60 0.83
C LEU A 201 0.42 -4.36 -0.25
N GLU A 202 -0.89 -4.51 -0.09
CA GLU A 202 -1.76 -4.98 -1.17
C GLU A 202 -1.64 -4.04 -2.37
N THR A 203 -1.49 -4.56 -3.59
CA THR A 203 -1.72 -3.71 -4.77
C THR A 203 -3.21 -3.50 -4.97
N ILE A 204 -3.63 -2.34 -5.47
CA ILE A 204 -5.02 -2.15 -5.89
C ILE A 204 -5.30 -3.11 -7.04
N SER A 205 -6.27 -4.00 -6.81
CA SER A 205 -6.83 -4.92 -7.79
C SER A 205 -8.34 -5.00 -7.58
N TYR A 206 -9.06 -5.62 -8.51
CA TYR A 206 -10.52 -5.54 -8.58
C TYR A 206 -11.23 -6.85 -8.27
N GLY A 207 -10.47 -7.84 -7.79
CA GLY A 207 -11.01 -9.12 -7.34
C GLY A 207 -11.76 -9.03 -6.00
N PRO A 208 -12.42 -10.13 -5.58
CA PRO A 208 -13.33 -10.15 -4.42
C PRO A 208 -12.65 -9.81 -3.08
N ASN A 209 -11.34 -10.04 -2.96
CA ASN A 209 -10.57 -9.77 -1.74
C ASN A 209 -10.05 -8.32 -1.64
N ARG A 210 -10.39 -7.48 -2.62
CA ARG A 210 -9.88 -6.12 -2.83
C ARG A 210 -11.05 -5.15 -3.04
N VAL A 211 -11.10 -4.43 -4.18
CA VAL A 211 -12.23 -3.55 -4.50
C VAL A 211 -13.53 -4.35 -4.68
N GLY A 212 -13.46 -5.59 -5.18
CA GLY A 212 -14.61 -6.49 -5.27
C GLY A 212 -15.63 -6.08 -6.34
N LEU A 213 -15.17 -5.89 -7.58
CA LEU A 213 -16.06 -5.52 -8.69
C LEU A 213 -16.70 -6.74 -9.35
N ALA A 214 -17.94 -6.60 -9.82
CA ALA A 214 -18.53 -7.58 -10.71
C ALA A 214 -17.69 -7.75 -11.98
N LEU A 215 -17.58 -8.99 -12.45
CA LEU A 215 -16.95 -9.27 -13.73
C LEU A 215 -17.76 -8.60 -14.85
N ASN A 216 -17.06 -7.94 -15.78
CA ASN A 216 -17.65 -7.34 -16.97
C ASN A 216 -16.91 -7.87 -18.19
N VAL A 217 -17.56 -8.79 -18.92
CA VAL A 217 -17.00 -9.45 -20.10
C VAL A 217 -17.82 -9.13 -21.34
N ALA A 218 -17.20 -9.21 -22.51
CA ALA A 218 -17.81 -8.87 -23.78
C ALA A 218 -19.12 -9.63 -24.11
N ALA A 219 -19.30 -10.82 -23.54
CA ALA A 219 -20.48 -11.66 -23.74
C ALA A 219 -21.68 -11.24 -22.86
N ASP A 220 -21.47 -10.39 -21.86
CA ASP A 220 -22.53 -9.97 -20.94
C ASP A 220 -23.56 -9.08 -21.65
N THR A 221 -24.80 -9.12 -21.18
CA THR A 221 -25.86 -8.22 -21.64
C THR A 221 -25.91 -6.90 -20.87
N ASP A 222 -25.36 -6.89 -19.65
CA ASP A 222 -25.30 -5.75 -18.74
C ASP A 222 -23.83 -5.34 -18.53
N HIS A 223 -23.49 -4.15 -19.02
CA HIS A 223 -22.17 -3.53 -18.89
C HIS A 223 -22.21 -2.27 -18.02
N SER A 224 -23.26 -2.11 -17.19
CA SER A 224 -23.47 -0.94 -16.34
C SER A 224 -22.45 -0.82 -15.19
N GLY A 225 -21.58 -1.81 -15.00
CA GLY A 225 -20.58 -1.84 -13.92
C GLY A 225 -19.43 -2.79 -14.18
N GLY A 226 -18.62 -3.04 -13.16
CA GLY A 226 -17.35 -3.75 -13.33
C GLY A 226 -16.29 -2.86 -13.98
N TRP A 227 -16.29 -1.57 -13.66
CA TRP A 227 -15.38 -0.57 -14.23
C TRP A 227 -14.47 0.00 -13.16
N ALA A 228 -13.19 0.20 -13.47
CA ALA A 228 -12.27 0.99 -12.66
C ALA A 228 -11.30 1.79 -13.51
N TRP A 229 -10.95 2.98 -13.04
CA TRP A 229 -9.98 3.85 -13.68
C TRP A 229 -9.19 4.65 -12.65
N GLN A 230 -8.13 5.30 -13.11
CA GLN A 230 -7.36 6.24 -12.31
C GLN A 230 -7.11 7.55 -13.07
N TYR A 231 -6.85 8.63 -12.35
CA TYR A 231 -6.14 9.78 -12.89
C TYR A 231 -4.67 9.67 -12.49
N ASN A 232 -3.80 9.67 -13.50
CA ASN A 232 -2.37 9.64 -13.34
C ASN A 232 -1.71 10.25 -14.58
N PRO A 233 -0.46 10.76 -14.50
CA PRO A 233 0.28 11.16 -15.69
C PRO A 233 0.43 9.99 -16.66
N LEU A 234 0.33 10.28 -17.95
CA LEU A 234 0.61 9.31 -19.00
C LEU A 234 2.10 8.97 -19.01
N LYS A 235 2.40 7.70 -19.23
CA LYS A 235 3.75 7.19 -19.42
C LYS A 235 3.89 6.57 -20.81
N TYR A 236 5.12 6.41 -21.26
CA TYR A 236 5.39 5.60 -22.45
C TYR A 236 4.74 4.21 -22.31
N GLY A 237 4.11 3.72 -23.39
CA GLY A 237 3.37 2.47 -23.39
C GLY A 237 2.04 2.49 -22.62
N THR A 238 1.59 3.62 -22.07
CA THR A 238 0.26 3.71 -21.43
C THR A 238 -0.82 3.54 -22.49
N TYR A 239 -1.49 2.39 -22.47
CA TYR A 239 -2.59 2.07 -23.34
C TYR A 239 -3.91 2.08 -22.56
N SER A 240 -4.86 2.88 -23.03
CA SER A 240 -6.26 2.82 -22.61
C SER A 240 -7.10 2.94 -23.89
N PRO A 241 -7.75 1.86 -24.35
CA PRO A 241 -8.52 1.90 -25.59
C PRO A 241 -9.75 2.79 -25.49
N ASN A 242 -10.17 3.14 -24.27
CA ASN A 242 -11.43 3.81 -24.01
C ASN A 242 -11.18 5.08 -23.20
N VAL A 243 -10.58 6.09 -23.83
CA VAL A 243 -10.42 7.40 -23.21
C VAL A 243 -11.65 8.25 -23.49
N VAL A 244 -12.17 8.93 -22.46
CA VAL A 244 -13.24 9.92 -22.66
C VAL A 244 -12.70 11.07 -23.52
N LEU A 245 -13.25 11.24 -24.72
CA LEU A 245 -12.94 12.32 -25.64
C LEU A 245 -14.11 13.31 -25.68
N ASP A 246 -14.31 14.04 -24.58
CA ASP A 246 -15.31 15.10 -24.45
C ASP A 246 -14.59 16.43 -24.14
N MET A 247 -15.24 17.58 -24.40
CA MET A 247 -14.72 18.91 -24.07
C MET A 247 -14.38 19.08 -22.58
N TYR A 248 -14.94 18.22 -21.71
CA TYR A 248 -14.69 18.20 -20.27
C TYR A 248 -13.60 17.21 -19.83
N HIS A 249 -13.02 16.43 -20.73
CA HIS A 249 -12.15 15.30 -20.38
C HIS A 249 -10.87 15.67 -19.59
N GLY A 250 -10.39 16.90 -19.72
CA GLY A 250 -9.23 17.45 -19.00
C GLY A 250 -9.65 18.39 -17.87
N LYS A 251 -10.94 18.41 -17.52
CA LYS A 251 -11.44 19.22 -16.40
C LYS A 251 -11.49 18.43 -15.09
N PHE A 252 -11.24 17.12 -15.15
CA PHE A 252 -10.92 16.27 -14.01
C PHE A 252 -9.41 16.09 -13.86
N GLY A 253 -8.97 15.77 -12.65
CA GLY A 253 -7.57 15.40 -12.39
C GLY A 253 -6.52 16.40 -12.87
N MET A 254 -6.79 17.72 -12.78
CA MET A 254 -5.85 18.78 -13.22
C MET A 254 -5.42 18.66 -14.70
N GLY A 255 -6.31 18.21 -15.59
CA GLY A 255 -5.94 17.99 -17.00
C GLY A 255 -5.60 16.54 -17.33
N ALA A 256 -5.48 15.67 -16.32
CA ALA A 256 -5.32 14.24 -16.52
C ALA A 256 -6.59 13.63 -17.11
N ARG A 257 -6.39 12.64 -17.99
CA ARG A 257 -7.47 11.85 -18.57
C ARG A 257 -7.72 10.60 -17.71
N PRO A 258 -8.96 10.07 -17.66
CA PRO A 258 -9.22 8.80 -17.00
C PRO A 258 -8.50 7.67 -17.73
N LEU A 259 -7.70 6.90 -16.99
CA LEU A 259 -6.97 5.74 -17.49
C LEU A 259 -7.69 4.48 -17.05
N LEU A 260 -8.23 3.72 -18.00
CA LEU A 260 -8.95 2.49 -17.70
C LEU A 260 -8.03 1.44 -17.09
N MET A 261 -8.43 0.89 -15.95
CA MET A 261 -7.71 -0.14 -15.21
C MET A 261 -8.44 -1.49 -15.18
N TYR A 262 -9.78 -1.48 -15.27
CA TYR A 262 -10.59 -2.68 -15.31
C TYR A 262 -11.91 -2.43 -16.05
N PRO A 263 -12.35 -3.33 -16.94
CA PRO A 263 -11.63 -4.51 -17.44
C PRO A 263 -10.39 -4.11 -18.27
N PRO A 264 -9.43 -5.03 -18.50
CA PRO A 264 -8.23 -4.71 -19.29
C PRO A 264 -8.61 -4.36 -20.74
N GLY A 265 -7.92 -3.38 -21.30
CA GLY A 265 -8.21 -2.84 -22.64
C GLY A 265 -8.50 -3.87 -23.74
N PRO A 266 -7.66 -4.91 -23.92
CA PRO A 266 -7.85 -5.93 -24.96
C PRO A 266 -9.12 -6.78 -24.85
N THR A 267 -9.80 -6.81 -23.69
CA THR A 267 -11.00 -7.65 -23.49
C THR A 267 -12.31 -6.93 -23.81
N LEU A 268 -12.26 -5.68 -24.27
CA LEU A 268 -13.43 -4.82 -24.40
C LEU A 268 -14.10 -4.98 -25.77
N SER A 269 -15.41 -5.20 -25.78
CA SER A 269 -16.27 -5.07 -26.97
C SER A 269 -16.58 -3.59 -27.24
N GLN A 270 -17.04 -3.24 -28.45
CA GLN A 270 -17.45 -1.86 -28.75
C GLN A 270 -18.55 -1.37 -27.81
N ARG A 271 -19.53 -2.22 -27.52
CA ARG A 271 -20.62 -1.91 -26.59
C ARG A 271 -20.11 -1.56 -25.20
N MET A 272 -19.14 -2.32 -24.67
CA MET A 272 -18.49 -1.99 -23.41
C MET A 272 -17.79 -0.63 -23.47
N ARG A 273 -17.11 -0.31 -24.59
CA ARG A 273 -16.48 1.01 -24.75
C ARG A 273 -17.51 2.13 -24.70
N ASP A 274 -18.63 1.95 -25.38
CA ASP A 274 -19.69 2.96 -25.43
C ASP A 274 -20.27 3.25 -24.04
N GLU A 275 -20.44 2.23 -23.19
CA GLU A 275 -20.88 2.41 -21.80
C GLU A 275 -19.89 3.24 -20.96
N PHE A 276 -18.58 3.11 -21.24
CA PHE A 276 -17.54 3.86 -20.55
C PHE A 276 -17.39 5.30 -21.08
N VAL A 277 -17.35 5.49 -22.41
CA VAL A 277 -16.90 6.76 -23.03
C VAL A 277 -17.85 7.39 -24.03
N ASN A 278 -18.99 6.80 -24.36
CA ASN A 278 -19.93 7.44 -25.28
C ASN A 278 -20.39 8.76 -24.68
N VAL A 279 -20.17 9.85 -25.42
CA VAL A 279 -20.42 11.20 -24.95
C VAL A 279 -21.91 11.44 -24.62
N SER A 280 -22.81 10.74 -25.30
CA SER A 280 -24.26 10.87 -25.13
C SER A 280 -24.86 9.90 -24.13
N THR A 281 -24.27 8.72 -23.91
CA THR A 281 -24.87 7.67 -23.07
C THR A 281 -23.96 7.11 -21.98
N GLY A 282 -22.65 7.23 -22.14
CA GLY A 282 -21.67 6.66 -21.23
C GLY A 282 -21.68 7.35 -19.87
N PHE A 283 -21.54 6.56 -18.81
CA PHE A 283 -21.72 7.07 -17.45
C PHE A 283 -20.68 8.12 -17.06
N LEU A 284 -19.44 8.00 -17.56
CA LEU A 284 -18.34 8.89 -17.19
C LEU A 284 -18.49 10.26 -17.88
N PRO A 285 -18.71 10.36 -19.21
CA PRO A 285 -19.08 11.61 -19.85
C PRO A 285 -20.32 12.27 -19.26
N GLN A 286 -21.35 11.49 -18.90
CA GLN A 286 -22.57 12.03 -18.28
C GLN A 286 -22.30 12.66 -16.91
N TYR A 287 -21.51 11.99 -16.06
CA TYR A 287 -21.06 12.58 -14.79
C TYR A 287 -20.26 13.87 -15.02
N TYR A 288 -19.35 13.86 -16.01
CA TYR A 288 -18.57 15.03 -16.34
C TYR A 288 -19.49 16.18 -16.74
N ARG A 289 -20.36 15.97 -17.72
CA ARG A 289 -21.36 16.95 -18.17
C ARG A 289 -22.18 17.51 -17.01
N TYR A 290 -22.69 16.65 -16.13
CA TYR A 290 -23.44 17.09 -14.96
C TYR A 290 -22.68 18.15 -14.14
N LEU A 291 -21.40 17.93 -13.85
CA LEU A 291 -20.59 18.91 -13.13
C LEU A 291 -20.45 20.22 -13.91
N TRP A 292 -20.18 20.21 -15.22
CA TRP A 292 -19.92 21.45 -15.99
C TRP A 292 -21.17 22.19 -16.49
N HIS A 293 -22.33 21.54 -16.57
CA HIS A 293 -23.61 22.16 -16.90
C HIS A 293 -24.31 22.72 -15.64
N ASN A 294 -23.53 23.39 -14.79
CA ASN A 294 -23.95 24.10 -13.57
C ASN A 294 -24.69 23.28 -12.51
N MET A 295 -24.79 21.94 -12.64
CA MET A 295 -25.54 21.09 -11.72
C MET A 295 -26.95 21.64 -11.43
N THR A 296 -27.64 22.16 -12.45
CA THR A 296 -28.94 22.84 -12.32
C THR A 296 -30.03 21.97 -11.68
N SER A 297 -29.85 20.65 -11.70
CA SER A 297 -30.58 19.69 -10.87
C SER A 297 -29.64 19.14 -9.78
N PRO A 298 -29.48 19.83 -8.63
CA PRO A 298 -28.48 19.44 -7.63
C PRO A 298 -28.76 18.07 -7.01
N LEU A 299 -30.03 17.64 -6.94
CA LEU A 299 -30.46 16.32 -6.47
C LEU A 299 -30.08 15.16 -7.40
N ALA A 300 -29.62 15.44 -8.62
CA ALA A 300 -29.19 14.41 -9.56
C ALA A 300 -27.76 13.91 -9.29
N LEU A 301 -27.00 14.53 -8.37
CA LEU A 301 -25.62 14.13 -8.06
C LEU A 301 -25.52 12.64 -7.71
N LYS A 302 -26.43 12.15 -6.87
CA LYS A 302 -26.51 10.74 -6.45
C LYS A 302 -26.79 9.73 -7.57
N GLN A 303 -27.26 10.19 -8.73
CA GLN A 303 -27.41 9.34 -9.92
C GLN A 303 -26.08 9.06 -10.59
N HIS A 304 -25.09 9.94 -10.38
CA HIS A 304 -23.76 9.85 -10.98
C HIS A 304 -22.73 9.25 -10.01
N ILE A 305 -22.74 9.67 -8.75
CA ILE A 305 -21.72 9.29 -7.75
C ILE A 305 -22.34 8.78 -6.44
N ASP A 306 -21.62 7.90 -5.75
CA ASP A 306 -21.83 7.61 -4.34
C ASP A 306 -21.25 8.78 -3.54
N VAL A 307 -22.12 9.69 -3.09
CA VAL A 307 -21.72 10.92 -2.40
C VAL A 307 -20.89 10.61 -1.16
N GLY A 308 -21.21 9.55 -0.43
CA GLY A 308 -20.44 9.11 0.73
C GLY A 308 -18.99 8.77 0.38
N SER A 309 -18.75 8.03 -0.70
CA SER A 309 -17.40 7.63 -1.11
C SER A 309 -16.55 8.82 -1.50
N PHE A 310 -17.14 9.79 -2.21
CA PHE A 310 -16.44 11.00 -2.58
C PHE A 310 -16.14 11.86 -1.35
N VAL A 311 -17.06 11.96 -0.38
CA VAL A 311 -16.82 12.69 0.88
C VAL A 311 -15.74 12.02 1.72
N ASP A 312 -15.78 10.70 1.90
CA ASP A 312 -14.77 9.98 2.70
C ASP A 312 -13.38 10.07 2.04
N TYR A 313 -13.32 9.96 0.70
CA TYR A 313 -12.09 10.19 -0.07
C TYR A 313 -11.59 11.63 0.07
N PHE A 314 -12.48 12.62 -0.09
CA PHE A 314 -12.18 14.04 0.03
C PHE A 314 -11.60 14.37 1.40
N LEU A 315 -12.30 14.04 2.49
CA LEU A 315 -11.85 14.35 3.84
C LEU A 315 -10.53 13.66 4.18
N HIS A 316 -10.37 12.41 3.78
CA HIS A 316 -9.10 11.70 3.98
C HIS A 316 -7.93 12.37 3.23
N THR A 317 -8.18 12.81 2.01
CA THR A 317 -7.19 13.46 1.14
C THR A 317 -6.80 14.83 1.69
N GLU A 318 -7.77 15.65 2.10
CA GLU A 318 -7.55 16.97 2.68
C GLU A 318 -6.85 16.88 4.03
N TRP A 319 -7.34 16.02 4.93
CA TRP A 319 -6.80 15.89 6.28
C TRP A 319 -5.38 15.34 6.29
N SER A 320 -5.06 14.43 5.36
CA SER A 320 -3.71 13.89 5.24
C SER A 320 -2.73 14.83 4.53
N LEU A 321 -3.21 15.92 3.92
CA LEU A 321 -2.43 16.79 3.04
C LEU A 321 -1.72 15.98 1.94
N ASN A 322 -2.43 15.03 1.34
CA ASN A 322 -1.86 14.22 0.26
C ASN A 322 -1.56 15.12 -0.96
N GLN A 323 -0.28 15.35 -1.26
CA GLN A 323 0.10 16.25 -2.34
C GLN A 323 -0.28 15.78 -3.76
N ASP A 324 -0.43 14.47 -3.94
CA ASP A 324 -0.80 13.88 -5.23
C ASP A 324 -2.32 13.88 -5.43
N ALA A 325 -3.06 14.34 -4.41
CA ALA A 325 -4.51 14.45 -4.34
C ALA A 325 -5.17 14.77 -5.68
N TYR A 326 -6.28 14.07 -5.92
CA TYR A 326 -7.25 14.32 -6.99
C TYR A 326 -6.75 14.22 -8.44
N ALA A 327 -5.44 14.21 -8.70
CA ALA A 327 -4.85 14.30 -10.03
C ALA A 327 -3.81 13.21 -10.34
N LYS A 328 -3.17 12.64 -9.32
CA LYS A 328 -2.24 11.52 -9.44
C LYS A 328 -2.61 10.46 -8.43
N SER A 329 -2.39 9.19 -8.77
CA SER A 329 -2.74 8.08 -7.88
C SER A 329 -4.20 8.14 -7.36
N ALA A 330 -5.11 8.73 -8.14
CA ALA A 330 -6.50 8.94 -7.75
C ALA A 330 -7.38 7.89 -8.46
N PHE A 331 -7.92 6.95 -7.69
CA PHE A 331 -8.66 5.80 -8.19
C PHE A 331 -10.17 5.98 -8.04
N PHE A 332 -10.91 5.41 -8.98
CA PHE A 332 -12.36 5.41 -9.01
C PHE A 332 -12.85 4.09 -9.59
N PHE A 333 -14.07 3.70 -9.23
CA PHE A 333 -14.70 2.51 -9.78
C PHE A 333 -16.22 2.68 -9.89
N LYS A 334 -16.85 1.77 -10.62
CA LYS A 334 -18.30 1.69 -10.74
C LYS A 334 -18.69 0.23 -10.84
N ASP A 335 -19.44 -0.25 -9.84
CA ASP A 335 -20.02 -1.59 -9.86
C ASP A 335 -21.41 -1.61 -10.51
N ARG A 336 -21.94 -2.80 -10.83
CA ARG A 336 -23.19 -2.96 -11.59
C ARG A 336 -24.33 -2.23 -10.91
N GLN A 337 -25.02 -1.38 -11.67
CA GLN A 337 -26.17 -0.60 -11.19
C GLN A 337 -25.86 0.28 -9.94
N ARG A 338 -24.59 0.50 -9.62
CA ARG A 338 -24.15 1.40 -8.54
C ARG A 338 -23.62 2.69 -9.14
N PRO A 339 -23.75 3.83 -8.47
CA PRO A 339 -23.11 5.05 -8.94
C PRO A 339 -21.56 4.94 -8.85
N ILE A 340 -20.85 5.91 -9.41
CA ILE A 340 -19.38 5.95 -9.36
C ILE A 340 -18.92 6.11 -7.91
N GLU A 341 -17.91 5.37 -7.49
CA GLU A 341 -17.28 5.49 -6.18
C GLU A 341 -15.85 6.04 -6.29
N ALA A 342 -15.46 6.86 -5.31
CA ALA A 342 -14.10 7.36 -5.18
C ALA A 342 -13.25 6.45 -4.27
N GLY A 343 -12.02 6.23 -4.70
CA GLY A 343 -11.05 5.37 -4.03
C GLY A 343 -10.82 4.04 -4.75
N PRO A 344 -10.07 3.12 -4.13
CA PRO A 344 -9.39 3.28 -2.84
C PRO A 344 -8.29 4.36 -2.89
N VAL A 345 -7.92 4.91 -1.74
CA VAL A 345 -6.79 5.85 -1.62
C VAL A 345 -5.45 5.13 -1.89
N TRP A 346 -4.45 5.86 -2.37
CA TRP A 346 -3.14 5.32 -2.75
C TRP A 346 -2.03 6.37 -2.62
N ASP A 347 -0.79 5.89 -2.43
CA ASP A 347 0.46 6.67 -2.46
C ASP A 347 0.48 7.88 -1.51
N LEU A 348 0.35 7.62 -0.20
CA LEU A 348 0.33 8.63 0.86
C LEU A 348 1.68 8.75 1.58
N ASN A 349 2.78 8.33 0.95
CA ASN A 349 4.13 8.47 1.52
C ASN A 349 4.57 9.94 1.66
N LEU A 350 4.02 10.85 0.85
CA LEU A 350 4.27 12.30 0.90
C LEU A 350 3.21 13.08 1.70
N ALA A 351 2.27 12.38 2.34
CA ALA A 351 1.27 12.98 3.21
C ALA A 351 1.87 13.39 4.58
N TYR A 352 1.05 13.96 5.46
CA TYR A 352 1.38 14.25 6.87
C TYR A 352 2.65 15.09 7.02
N GLY A 353 2.68 16.25 6.37
CA GLY A 353 3.74 17.25 6.57
C GLY A 353 5.08 16.93 5.88
N LEU A 354 5.12 16.11 4.82
CA LEU A 354 6.35 15.84 4.07
C LEU A 354 6.37 16.42 2.65
N GLY A 355 5.30 16.24 1.89
CA GLY A 355 5.22 16.61 0.47
C GLY A 355 5.23 18.11 0.20
N SER A 356 5.07 18.49 -1.07
CA SER A 356 5.02 19.89 -1.51
C SER A 356 3.93 20.72 -0.83
N HIS A 357 2.92 20.05 -0.26
CA HIS A 357 1.80 20.66 0.46
C HIS A 357 1.89 20.48 1.99
N ALA A 358 3.08 20.15 2.52
CA ALA A 358 3.31 19.93 3.96
C ALA A 358 2.84 21.07 4.87
N HIS A 359 2.83 22.30 4.35
CA HIS A 359 2.47 23.52 5.07
C HIS A 359 1.33 24.27 4.38
N ALA A 360 0.46 23.56 3.66
CA ALA A 360 -0.71 24.18 3.07
C ALA A 360 -1.59 24.80 4.18
N ASP A 361 -1.85 26.09 4.05
CA ASP A 361 -2.75 26.88 4.90
C ASP A 361 -4.18 26.97 4.33
N THR A 362 -4.39 26.33 3.18
CA THR A 362 -5.65 26.29 2.44
C THR A 362 -5.96 24.86 2.01
N TRP A 363 -7.24 24.62 1.69
CA TRP A 363 -7.71 23.33 1.21
C TRP A 363 -7.12 22.97 -0.16
N LEU A 364 -6.68 21.72 -0.32
CA LEU A 364 -6.05 21.24 -1.56
C LEU A 364 -7.02 21.27 -2.73
N TYR A 365 -8.30 20.92 -2.51
CA TYR A 365 -9.31 20.86 -3.57
C TYR A 365 -9.51 22.17 -4.32
N LEU A 366 -9.10 23.32 -3.77
CA LEU A 366 -9.24 24.62 -4.42
C LEU A 366 -8.48 24.70 -5.75
N ALA A 367 -7.41 23.91 -5.91
CA ALA A 367 -6.71 23.78 -7.18
C ALA A 367 -7.46 22.89 -8.19
N HIS A 368 -8.43 22.09 -7.76
CA HIS A 368 -9.05 21.04 -8.56
C HIS A 368 -10.50 21.39 -8.96
N PRO A 369 -10.75 21.78 -10.23
CA PRO A 369 -12.06 22.28 -10.65
C PRO A 369 -13.24 21.33 -10.41
N ALA A 370 -13.05 20.03 -10.63
CA ALA A 370 -14.09 19.02 -10.38
C ALA A 370 -14.52 19.00 -8.91
N TRP A 371 -13.56 19.00 -7.99
CA TRP A 371 -13.81 18.95 -6.55
C TRP A 371 -14.38 20.27 -6.03
N ARG A 372 -13.93 21.43 -6.55
CA ARG A 372 -14.59 22.71 -6.26
C ARG A 372 -16.07 22.69 -6.64
N ARG A 373 -16.40 22.14 -7.81
CA ARG A 373 -17.80 22.01 -8.25
C ARG A 373 -18.57 21.06 -7.33
N LEU A 374 -18.00 19.93 -6.92
CA LEU A 374 -18.65 19.03 -5.95
C LEU A 374 -18.97 19.74 -4.63
N VAL A 375 -18.04 20.53 -4.09
CA VAL A 375 -18.27 21.31 -2.85
C VAL A 375 -19.36 22.38 -3.03
N CYS A 376 -19.65 22.83 -4.26
CA CYS A 376 -20.80 23.71 -4.52
C CYS A 376 -22.15 22.97 -4.51
N ASN A 377 -22.17 21.64 -4.55
CA ASN A 377 -23.40 20.87 -4.41
C ASN A 377 -23.74 20.69 -2.92
N PHE A 378 -24.97 21.06 -2.53
CA PHE A 378 -25.38 21.05 -1.13
C PHE A 378 -25.43 19.65 -0.50
N GLU A 379 -25.74 18.58 -1.26
CA GLU A 379 -25.75 17.21 -0.72
C GLU A 379 -24.33 16.79 -0.33
N PHE A 380 -23.35 17.12 -1.18
CA PHE A 380 -21.95 16.87 -0.92
C PHE A 380 -21.43 17.71 0.25
N ALA A 381 -21.66 19.02 0.23
CA ALA A 381 -21.19 19.94 1.25
C ALA A 381 -21.77 19.60 2.64
N ASN A 382 -23.09 19.35 2.73
CA ASN A 382 -23.73 19.00 3.99
C ASN A 382 -23.18 17.69 4.56
N LEU A 383 -22.96 16.67 3.70
CA LEU A 383 -22.38 15.41 4.16
C LEU A 383 -20.92 15.57 4.60
N ALA A 384 -20.13 16.38 3.89
CA ALA A 384 -18.75 16.69 4.27
C ALA A 384 -18.65 17.45 5.60
N ILE A 385 -19.58 18.37 5.89
CA ILE A 385 -19.63 19.09 7.16
C ILE A 385 -20.09 18.19 8.32
N ALA A 386 -20.98 17.24 8.05
CA ALA A 386 -21.53 16.34 9.06
C ALA A 386 -20.57 15.22 9.50
N ARG A 387 -19.57 14.91 8.68
CA ARG A 387 -18.51 13.93 8.93
C ARG A 387 -17.35 14.57 9.68
#